data_AF-A0A3D1AZU0-F1
#
_entry.id   AF-A0A3D1AZU0-F1
#
_cell.length_a   1.000
_cell.length_b   1.000
_cell.length_c   1.000
_cell.angle_alpha   90.00
_cell.angle_beta   90.00
_cell.angle_gamma   90.00
#
_symmetry.space_group_name_H-M   'P 1'
#
loop_
_entity.id
_entity.type
_entity.pdbx_description
1 polymer ?
#
loop_
_entity_poly.entity_id
_entity_poly.type
_entity_poly.pdbx_seq_one_letter_code
_entity_poly.pdbx_strand_id
1 'polypeptide(L)'
;MDWLGRGLAESVASAIAPSASVHALNTESLHRFDASLGKRITSVPGISAELPNARLAFATRVICGYYNLLAGGRVEISAVEMDANTQQTRNVASVAGTLRQMPQLTVQLAQALGYAVQSPMTRSDAALRSYAEGVEAPNPEAARDKYQ
;
A
#
# COMPACT_ATOMS: atom_id res chain seq x y z
N MET A 1 4.18 1.48 -15.62
CA MET A 1 3.67 0.95 -14.33
C MET A 1 3.50 2.10 -13.37
N ASP A 2 2.38 2.17 -12.68
CA ASP A 2 2.11 3.24 -11.73
C ASP A 2 2.70 2.89 -10.36
N TRP A 3 3.87 3.47 -10.05
CA TRP A 3 4.56 3.25 -8.77
C TRP A 3 3.76 3.78 -7.58
N LEU A 4 2.84 4.72 -7.81
CA LEU A 4 2.16 5.46 -6.74
C LEU A 4 1.22 4.56 -5.95
N GLY A 5 0.47 3.69 -6.62
CA GLY A 5 -0.41 2.73 -5.95
C GLY A 5 0.34 1.79 -5.01
N ARG A 6 1.47 1.22 -5.47
CA ARG A 6 2.33 0.37 -4.63
C ARG A 6 2.98 1.18 -3.50
N GLY A 7 3.54 2.34 -3.82
CA GLY A 7 4.17 3.22 -2.84
C GLY A 7 3.20 3.64 -1.73
N LEU A 8 1.95 3.92 -2.06
CA LEU A 8 0.88 4.24 -1.11
C LEU A 8 0.58 3.06 -0.18
N ALA A 9 0.34 1.87 -0.74
CA ALA A 9 0.03 0.67 0.05
C ALA A 9 1.14 0.36 1.08
N GLU A 10 2.39 0.38 0.62
CA GLU A 10 3.57 0.15 1.46
C GLU A 10 3.76 1.22 2.53
N SER A 11 3.55 2.49 2.16
CA SER A 11 3.70 3.61 3.09
C SER A 11 2.63 3.60 4.17
N VAL A 12 1.37 3.29 3.82
CA VAL A 12 0.28 3.14 4.80
C VAL A 12 0.57 1.98 5.75
N ALA A 13 0.97 0.82 5.22
CA ALA A 13 1.32 -0.34 6.04
C ALA A 13 2.48 -0.02 7.00
N SER A 14 3.51 0.70 6.53
CA SER A 14 4.64 1.13 7.37
C SER A 14 4.26 2.19 8.41
N ALA A 15 3.25 3.02 8.13
CA ALA A 15 2.82 4.10 9.02
C ALA A 15 2.01 3.57 10.22
N ILE A 16 1.38 2.41 10.11
CA ILE A 16 0.65 1.78 11.22
C ILE A 16 1.65 1.26 12.25
N ALA A 17 1.55 1.75 13.49
CA ALA A 17 2.40 1.31 14.58
C ALA A 17 2.02 -0.13 15.00
N PRO A 18 2.98 -1.06 15.11
CA PRO A 18 2.68 -2.41 15.56
C PRO A 18 2.23 -2.42 17.02
N SER A 19 1.25 -3.26 17.33
CA SER A 19 0.76 -3.48 18.69
C SER A 19 0.41 -4.95 18.90
N ALA A 20 0.05 -5.33 20.13
CA ALA A 20 -0.42 -6.69 20.43
C ALA A 20 -1.69 -7.08 19.63
N SER A 21 -2.47 -6.11 19.14
CA SER A 21 -3.74 -6.34 18.43
C SER A 21 -3.72 -5.92 16.96
N VAL A 22 -2.64 -5.28 16.48
CA VAL A 22 -2.53 -4.79 15.11
C VAL A 22 -1.14 -5.08 14.56
N HIS A 23 -1.11 -5.80 13.45
CA HIS A 23 0.08 -6.03 12.65
C HIS A 23 -0.25 -5.81 11.18
N ALA A 24 0.41 -4.83 10.54
CA ALA A 24 0.24 -4.57 9.12
C ALA A 24 1.14 -5.52 8.31
N LEU A 25 0.58 -6.17 7.30
CA LEU A 25 1.33 -7.02 6.37
C LEU A 25 1.85 -6.15 5.22
N ASN A 26 3.15 -6.20 4.98
CA ASN A 26 3.77 -5.59 3.79
C ASN A 26 3.66 -6.50 2.57
N THR A 27 3.95 -5.95 1.40
CA THR A 27 3.88 -6.67 0.11
C THR A 27 4.76 -7.91 0.10
N GLU A 28 5.98 -7.84 0.65
CA GLU A 28 6.87 -9.00 0.75
C GLU A 28 6.24 -10.15 1.54
N SER A 29 5.54 -9.83 2.64
CA SER A 29 4.83 -10.82 3.44
C SER A 29 3.67 -11.47 2.68
N LEU A 30 2.96 -10.70 1.87
CA LEU A 30 1.86 -11.19 1.03
C LEU A 30 2.37 -12.02 -0.16
N HIS A 31 3.47 -11.61 -0.79
CA HIS A 31 4.05 -12.28 -1.96
C HIS A 31 4.71 -13.62 -1.65
N ARG A 32 4.95 -13.96 -0.37
CA ARG A 32 5.34 -15.32 0.03
C ARG A 32 4.35 -16.38 -0.43
N PHE A 33 3.10 -16.01 -0.71
CA PHE A 33 2.05 -16.92 -1.18
C PHE A 33 1.89 -16.96 -2.70
N ASP A 34 2.66 -16.17 -3.46
CA ASP A 34 2.58 -16.13 -4.93
C ASP A 34 2.92 -17.50 -5.57
N ALA A 35 3.82 -18.26 -4.94
CA ALA A 35 4.14 -19.62 -5.39
C ALA A 35 2.92 -20.57 -5.32
N SER A 36 1.98 -20.30 -4.42
CA SER A 36 0.78 -21.12 -4.21
C SER A 36 -0.41 -20.64 -5.04
N LEU A 37 -0.55 -19.34 -5.28
CA LEU A 37 -1.70 -18.73 -5.96
C LEU A 37 -1.43 -18.35 -7.43
N GLY A 38 -0.18 -18.47 -7.87
CA GLY A 38 0.28 -17.94 -9.15
C GLY A 38 0.64 -16.46 -9.07
N LYS A 39 1.48 -16.01 -9.99
CA LYS A 39 1.98 -14.64 -9.99
C LYS A 39 0.85 -13.66 -10.32
N ARG A 40 0.76 -12.59 -9.55
CA ARG A 40 -0.16 -11.48 -9.77
C ARG A 40 0.00 -10.89 -11.17
N ILE A 41 -1.12 -10.66 -11.87
CA ILE A 41 -1.12 -9.87 -13.11
C ILE A 41 -1.05 -8.39 -12.72
N THR A 42 0.13 -7.80 -12.83
CA THR A 42 0.37 -6.39 -12.46
C THR A 42 -0.12 -5.39 -13.50
N SER A 43 -0.56 -5.86 -14.67
CA SER A 43 -1.06 -5.04 -15.77
C SER A 43 -2.54 -4.63 -15.66
N VAL A 44 -3.26 -5.08 -14.62
CA VAL A 44 -4.68 -4.74 -14.40
C VAL A 44 -4.83 -3.88 -13.12
N PRO A 45 -4.89 -2.54 -13.25
CA PRO A 45 -5.17 -1.66 -12.13
C PRO A 45 -6.55 -1.94 -11.52
N GLY A 46 -6.68 -1.85 -10.19
CA GLY A 46 -7.98 -1.90 -9.51
C GLY A 46 -8.55 -3.30 -9.23
N ILE A 47 -7.88 -4.38 -9.65
CA ILE A 47 -8.15 -5.70 -9.05
C ILE A 47 -7.56 -5.67 -7.64
N SER A 48 -8.34 -6.10 -6.64
CA SER A 48 -7.89 -6.42 -5.28
C SER A 48 -6.94 -7.62 -5.32
N ALA A 49 -5.85 -7.47 -6.04
CA ALA A 49 -5.00 -8.55 -6.52
C ALA A 49 -4.20 -9.18 -5.37
N GLU A 50 -4.24 -8.55 -4.20
CA GLU A 50 -3.64 -9.02 -2.96
C GLU A 50 -4.67 -9.55 -1.96
N LEU A 51 -5.97 -9.43 -2.22
CA LEU A 51 -7.01 -9.96 -1.32
C LEU A 51 -6.90 -11.50 -1.15
N PRO A 52 -6.61 -12.30 -2.19
CA PRO A 52 -6.34 -13.73 -2.02
C PRO A 52 -5.12 -13.99 -1.13
N ASN A 53 -4.01 -13.26 -1.37
CA ASN A 53 -2.78 -13.36 -0.58
C ASN A 53 -3.02 -12.94 0.88
N ALA A 54 -3.79 -11.87 1.11
CA ALA A 54 -4.15 -11.38 2.44
C ALA A 54 -4.97 -12.41 3.21
N ARG A 55 -5.90 -13.10 2.54
CA ARG A 55 -6.67 -14.19 3.13
C ARG A 55 -5.79 -15.39 3.50
N LEU A 56 -4.87 -15.79 2.63
CA LEU A 56 -3.91 -16.87 2.96
C LEU A 56 -2.94 -16.49 4.08
N ALA A 57 -2.61 -15.21 4.20
CA ALA A 57 -1.85 -14.65 5.31
C ALA A 57 -2.68 -14.51 6.61
N PHE A 58 -3.92 -15.01 6.63
CA PHE A 58 -4.86 -14.89 7.75
C PHE A 58 -5.13 -13.44 8.19
N ALA A 59 -5.08 -12.49 7.24
CA ALA A 59 -5.46 -11.11 7.53
C ALA A 59 -6.93 -11.04 7.93
N THR A 60 -7.22 -10.48 9.10
CA THR A 60 -8.58 -10.29 9.61
C THR A 60 -9.22 -8.99 9.10
N ARG A 61 -8.39 -8.08 8.57
CA ARG A 61 -8.81 -6.78 8.04
C ARG A 61 -8.05 -6.48 6.75
N VAL A 62 -8.71 -5.78 5.84
CA VAL A 62 -8.13 -5.36 4.56
C VAL A 62 -8.38 -3.87 4.37
N ILE A 63 -7.32 -3.14 4.07
CA ILE A 63 -7.42 -1.73 3.66
C ILE A 63 -7.26 -1.72 2.14
N CYS A 64 -8.27 -1.19 1.43
CA CYS A 64 -8.18 -0.95 -0.01
C CYS A 64 -8.60 0.48 -0.32
N GLY A 65 -8.16 1.01 -1.45
CA GLY A 65 -8.42 2.40 -1.77
C GLY A 65 -8.03 2.75 -3.19
N TYR A 66 -8.22 4.03 -3.51
CA TYR A 66 -7.83 4.63 -4.77
C TYR A 66 -7.27 6.03 -4.52
N TYR A 67 -6.57 6.57 -5.51
CA TYR A 67 -6.12 7.94 -5.49
C TYR A 67 -6.50 8.65 -6.78
N ASN A 68 -6.68 9.96 -6.68
CA ASN A 68 -6.89 10.87 -7.80
C ASN A 68 -5.70 11.82 -7.89
N LEU A 69 -5.06 11.88 -9.06
CA LEU A 69 -4.08 12.92 -9.37
C LEU A 69 -4.81 14.13 -9.95
N LEU A 70 -4.69 15.25 -9.26
CA LEU A 70 -5.31 16.53 -9.62
C LEU A 70 -4.26 17.48 -10.21
N ALA A 71 -4.74 18.52 -10.90
CA ALA A 71 -3.88 19.56 -11.43
C ALA A 71 -3.00 20.22 -10.34
N GLY A 72 -1.80 20.67 -10.73
CA GLY A 72 -0.86 21.30 -9.80
C GLY A 72 -0.15 20.33 -8.85
N GLY A 73 -0.08 19.04 -9.19
CA GLY A 73 0.62 18.03 -8.38
C GLY A 73 -0.10 17.67 -7.08
N ARG A 74 -1.41 17.93 -7.03
CA ARG A 74 -2.26 17.57 -5.91
C ARG A 74 -2.68 16.10 -6.02
N VAL A 75 -2.82 15.45 -4.88
CA VAL A 75 -3.30 14.07 -4.77
C VAL A 75 -4.39 14.00 -3.72
N GLU A 76 -5.44 13.26 -4.02
CA GLU A 76 -6.48 12.85 -3.09
C GLU A 76 -6.42 11.33 -2.96
N ILE A 77 -6.48 10.82 -1.74
CA ILE A 77 -6.38 9.38 -1.44
C ILE A 77 -7.59 9.03 -0.62
N SER A 78 -8.33 8.02 -1.05
CA SER A 78 -9.51 7.48 -0.35
C SER A 78 -9.29 6.01 -0.06
N ALA A 79 -9.50 5.60 1.18
CA ALA A 79 -9.35 4.22 1.61
C ALA A 79 -10.52 3.77 2.48
N VAL A 80 -10.80 2.48 2.39
CA VAL A 80 -11.77 1.76 3.21
C VAL A 80 -11.07 0.61 3.92
N GLU A 81 -11.33 0.48 5.21
CA GLU A 81 -11.02 -0.73 5.98
C GLU A 81 -12.25 -1.63 5.99
N MET A 82 -12.06 -2.89 5.59
CA MET A 82 -13.09 -3.93 5.63
C MET A 82 -12.67 -5.08 6.54
N ASP A 83 -13.64 -5.69 7.21
CA ASP A 83 -13.44 -7.00 7.82
C ASP A 83 -13.30 -8.08 6.73
N ALA A 84 -12.23 -8.87 6.80
CA ALA A 84 -11.87 -9.79 5.72
C ALA A 84 -12.85 -10.99 5.59
N ASN A 85 -13.54 -11.34 6.68
CA ASN A 85 -14.47 -12.46 6.77
C ASN A 85 -15.87 -12.07 6.34
N THR A 86 -16.37 -10.94 6.85
CA THR A 86 -17.75 -10.47 6.65
C THR A 86 -17.89 -9.49 5.49
N GLN A 87 -16.77 -8.97 4.97
CA GLN A 87 -16.72 -7.89 3.97
C GLN A 87 -17.42 -6.60 4.42
N GLN A 88 -17.68 -6.45 5.71
CA GLN A 88 -18.29 -5.23 6.24
C GLN A 88 -17.25 -4.11 6.30
N THR A 89 -17.64 -2.96 5.78
CA THR A 89 -16.92 -1.70 5.96
C THR A 89 -16.87 -1.33 7.43
N ARG A 90 -15.65 -1.15 7.96
CA ARG A 90 -15.41 -0.72 9.34
C ARG A 90 -15.10 0.77 9.43
N ASN A 91 -14.22 1.24 8.57
CA ASN A 91 -13.77 2.64 8.56
C ASN A 91 -13.59 3.12 7.11
N VAL A 92 -13.82 4.41 6.89
CA VAL A 92 -13.57 5.08 5.61
C VAL A 92 -12.84 6.37 5.91
N ALA A 93 -11.79 6.65 5.16
CA ALA A 93 -11.01 7.86 5.31
C ALA A 93 -10.56 8.39 3.95
N SER A 94 -10.50 9.71 3.84
CA SER A 94 -9.90 10.40 2.71
C SER A 94 -8.98 11.51 3.18
N VAL A 95 -7.84 11.66 2.51
CA VAL A 95 -6.88 12.73 2.74
C VAL A 95 -6.50 13.36 1.41
N ALA A 96 -6.16 14.65 1.42
CA ALA A 96 -5.70 15.35 0.23
C ALA A 96 -4.51 16.22 0.55
N GLY A 97 -3.61 16.37 -0.41
CA GLY A 97 -2.43 17.21 -0.30
C GLY A 97 -1.67 17.30 -1.60
N THR A 98 -0.36 17.47 -1.50
CA THR A 98 0.54 17.44 -2.67
C THR A 98 1.32 16.14 -2.70
N LEU A 99 1.72 15.69 -3.90
CA LEU A 99 2.50 14.46 -4.05
C LEU A 99 3.83 14.51 -3.28
N ARG A 100 4.39 15.70 -3.02
CA ARG A 100 5.61 15.87 -2.21
C ARG A 100 5.43 15.62 -0.72
N GLN A 101 4.18 15.54 -0.26
CA GLN A 101 3.81 15.30 1.13
C GLN A 101 3.36 13.85 1.35
N MET A 102 3.61 12.96 0.39
CA MET A 102 3.10 11.59 0.38
C MET A 102 3.39 10.85 1.70
N PRO A 103 4.62 10.89 2.26
CA PRO A 103 4.91 10.22 3.54
C PRO A 103 4.04 10.71 4.71
N GLN A 104 3.71 12.00 4.74
CA GLN A 104 2.82 12.57 5.77
C GLN A 104 1.36 12.26 5.49
N LEU A 105 0.94 12.24 4.22
CA LEU A 105 -0.42 11.88 3.82
C LEU A 105 -0.76 10.44 4.21
N THR A 106 0.18 9.51 4.11
CA THR A 106 -0.05 8.10 4.49
C THR A 106 -0.17 7.92 5.99
N VAL A 107 0.60 8.69 6.79
CA VAL A 107 0.43 8.74 8.24
C VAL A 107 -0.94 9.32 8.60
N GLN A 108 -1.34 10.43 7.97
CA GLN A 108 -2.65 11.03 8.20
C GLN A 108 -3.79 10.07 7.82
N LEU A 109 -3.65 9.33 6.72
CA LEU A 109 -4.64 8.35 6.29
C LEU A 109 -4.76 7.19 7.30
N ALA A 110 -3.63 6.63 7.76
CA ALA A 110 -3.63 5.58 8.78
C ALA A 110 -4.27 6.06 10.09
N GLN A 111 -3.94 7.28 10.51
CA GLN A 111 -4.55 7.90 11.69
C GLN A 111 -6.06 8.11 11.50
N ALA A 112 -6.49 8.59 10.33
CA ALA A 112 -7.90 8.79 9.99
C ALA A 112 -8.70 7.48 9.93
N LEU A 113 -8.04 6.35 9.62
CA LEU A 113 -8.60 5.00 9.73
C LEU A 113 -8.63 4.46 11.17
N GLY A 114 -8.18 5.25 12.16
CA GLY A 114 -8.24 4.90 13.58
C GLY A 114 -7.03 4.11 14.10
N TYR A 115 -5.91 4.08 13.36
CA TYR A 115 -4.70 3.40 13.79
C TYR A 115 -3.78 4.31 14.61
N ALA A 116 -3.09 3.71 15.58
CA ALA A 116 -1.87 4.31 16.12
C ALA A 116 -0.80 4.36 15.02
N VAL A 117 -0.06 5.46 14.95
CA VAL A 117 0.88 5.70 13.85
C VAL A 117 2.31 5.88 14.35
N GLN A 118 3.26 5.52 13.50
CA GLN A 118 4.69 5.77 13.69
C GLN A 118 5.23 6.71 12.61
N SER A 119 6.50 7.10 12.75
CA SER A 119 7.16 7.92 11.73
C SER A 119 7.19 7.20 10.38
N PRO A 120 7.05 7.93 9.24
CA PRO A 120 7.14 7.32 7.92
C PRO A 120 8.47 6.59 7.73
N MET A 121 8.43 5.45 7.02
CA MET A 121 9.62 4.66 6.68
C MET A 121 10.71 5.49 5.98
N THR A 122 10.30 6.42 5.11
CA THR A 122 11.18 7.35 4.41
C THR A 122 10.51 8.70 4.25
N ARG A 123 11.31 9.77 4.19
CA ARG A 123 10.86 11.12 3.79
C ARG A 123 11.23 11.47 2.35
N SER A 124 11.86 10.53 1.63
CA SER A 124 12.30 10.72 0.25
C SER A 124 11.35 10.03 -0.72
N ASP A 125 10.64 10.83 -1.50
CA ASP A 125 9.75 10.34 -2.57
C ASP A 125 10.52 9.49 -3.60
N ALA A 126 11.78 9.87 -3.88
CA ALA A 126 12.63 9.12 -4.79
C ALA A 126 12.95 7.72 -4.25
N ALA A 127 13.26 7.60 -2.94
CA ALA A 127 13.54 6.31 -2.33
C ALA A 127 12.29 5.41 -2.34
N LEU A 128 11.12 5.97 -2.04
CA LEU A 128 9.88 5.21 -2.09
C LEU A 128 9.53 4.77 -3.50
N ARG A 129 9.67 5.66 -4.48
CA ARG A 129 9.47 5.32 -5.89
C ARG A 129 10.40 4.19 -6.29
N SER A 130 11.68 4.26 -5.92
CA SER A 130 12.62 3.20 -6.25
C SER A 130 12.24 1.87 -5.63
N TYR A 131 11.83 1.88 -4.36
CA TYR A 131 11.35 0.69 -3.67
C TYR A 131 10.10 0.10 -4.36
N ALA A 132 9.09 0.92 -4.62
CA ALA A 132 7.85 0.48 -5.26
C ALA A 132 8.07 -0.11 -6.66
N GLU A 133 8.95 0.52 -7.44
CA GLU A 133 9.34 0.01 -8.76
C GLU A 133 10.13 -1.29 -8.68
N GLY A 134 11.00 -1.47 -7.67
CA GLY A 134 11.72 -2.71 -7.42
C GLY A 134 10.80 -3.85 -6.99
N VAL A 135 9.84 -3.60 -6.10
CA VAL A 135 8.86 -4.59 -5.64
C VAL A 135 7.94 -5.07 -6.76
N GLU A 136 7.58 -4.19 -7.69
CA GLU A 136 6.75 -4.52 -8.87
C GLU A 136 7.55 -5.08 -10.05
N ALA A 137 8.88 -5.14 -9.95
CA ALA A 137 9.72 -5.60 -11.06
C ALA A 137 9.43 -7.08 -11.39
N PRO A 138 9.34 -7.44 -12.68
CA PRO A 138 8.99 -8.79 -13.09
C PRO A 138 10.07 -9.82 -12.71
N ASN A 139 11.34 -9.40 -12.60
CA ASN A 139 12.44 -10.23 -12.13
C ASN A 139 13.52 -9.35 -11.46
N PRO A 140 14.47 -9.96 -10.73
CA PRO A 140 15.52 -9.21 -10.02
C PRO A 140 16.49 -8.44 -10.95
N GLU A 141 16.65 -8.88 -12.19
CA GLU A 141 17.53 -8.22 -13.18
C GLU A 141 16.91 -6.92 -13.71
N ALA A 142 15.62 -6.94 -14.02
CA ALA A 142 14.84 -5.76 -14.42
C ALA A 142 14.76 -4.71 -13.29
N ALA A 143 14.87 -5.13 -12.02
CA ALA A 143 14.98 -4.21 -10.90
C ALA A 143 16.37 -3.52 -10.83
N ARG A 144 17.44 -4.20 -11.26
CA ARG A 144 18.83 -3.70 -11.21
C ARG A 144 19.17 -2.77 -12.37
N ASP A 145 18.74 -3.11 -13.59
CA ASP A 145 19.03 -2.33 -14.81
C ASP A 145 18.42 -0.92 -14.79
N LYS A 146 17.45 -0.67 -13.90
CA LYS A 146 16.78 0.63 -13.79
C LYS A 146 17.55 1.67 -12.95
N TYR A 147 18.61 1.25 -12.25
CA TYR A 147 19.41 2.10 -11.36
C TYR A 147 20.90 2.16 -11.73
N GLN A 148 21.28 1.67 -12.91
CA GLN A 148 22.56 1.96 -13.56
C GLN A 148 22.41 3.16 -14.49
#